data_AF-A0A9P6QMJ7-F1
#
_entry.id   AF-A0A9P6QMJ7-F1
#
_cell.length_a   1.000
_cell.length_b   1.000
_cell.length_c   1.000
_cell.angle_alpha   90.00
_cell.angle_beta   90.00
_cell.angle_gamma   90.00
#
_symmetry.space_group_name_H-M   'P 1'
#
loop_
_entity.id
_entity.type
_entity.pdbx_description
1 polymer ?
#
loop_
_entity_poly.entity_id
_entity_poly.type
_entity_poly.pdbx_seq_one_letter_code
_entity_poly.pdbx_strand_id
1 'polypeptide(L)'
;HNDGERAGIFIITREHRRFAEFADAVRKHRYIGVCHGPAGVGKTLSARQYARWDAAETMLNEWGPREESDAKVYAALARARTVFYTPTVGITLRELRKDLPRLISRADICIEEHVCPEGASPSRHRSNHVEMIIIDEAERLSTTALEYLRDLFDRDGFGLILIGMPGIDKRLSRYGGVSWSATRSCVNDCFTCQ
;
A
#
# COMPACT_ATOMS: atom_id res chain seq x y z
N HIS A 1 31.89 1.24 -14.55
CA HIS A 1 30.71 1.99 -14.12
C HIS A 1 29.95 1.10 -13.17
N ASN A 2 30.09 1.36 -11.88
CA ASN A 2 29.66 0.50 -10.78
C ASN A 2 28.68 1.33 -9.95
N ASP A 3 27.43 1.43 -10.41
CA ASP A 3 26.35 2.10 -9.67
C ASP A 3 25.73 1.09 -8.70
N GLY A 4 26.46 0.84 -7.62
CA GLY A 4 25.97 0.08 -6.47
C GLY A 4 24.96 0.93 -5.69
N GLU A 5 23.74 0.41 -5.61
CA GLU A 5 22.64 0.81 -4.72
C GLU A 5 23.12 1.46 -3.42
N ARG A 6 22.90 2.78 -3.30
CA ARG A 6 22.79 3.42 -2.00
C ARG A 6 21.42 3.10 -1.42
N ALA A 7 21.27 1.89 -0.88
CA ALA A 7 20.27 1.64 0.16
C ALA A 7 20.73 2.41 1.42
N GLY A 8 20.43 3.71 1.45
CA GLY A 8 20.69 4.56 2.60
C GLY A 8 20.05 3.95 3.84
N ILE A 9 20.81 3.88 4.93
CA ILE A 9 20.35 3.36 6.22
C ILE A 9 19.04 4.08 6.58
N PHE A 10 17.92 3.35 6.56
CA PHE A 10 16.65 3.91 7.00
C PHE A 10 16.72 4.16 8.50
N ILE A 11 16.78 5.42 8.89
CA ILE A 11 16.74 5.82 10.30
C ILE A 11 15.28 5.78 10.72
N ILE A 12 14.94 4.91 11.67
CA ILE A 12 13.59 4.85 12.26
C ILE A 12 13.34 6.16 13.00
N THR A 13 12.62 7.07 12.35
CA THR A 13 12.22 8.35 12.94
C THR A 13 10.96 8.19 13.78
N ARG A 14 10.63 9.21 14.57
CA ARG A 14 9.39 9.23 15.38
C ARG A 14 8.15 9.25 14.48
N GLU A 15 8.25 9.96 13.37
CA GLU A 15 7.25 10.09 12.31
C GLU A 15 6.95 8.73 11.69
N HIS A 16 7.98 7.95 11.36
CA HIS A 16 7.80 6.59 10.86
C HIS A 16 7.09 5.68 11.86
N ARG A 17 7.43 5.75 13.15
CA ARG A 17 6.75 4.94 14.18
C ARG A 17 5.26 5.28 14.28
N ARG A 18 4.92 6.58 14.28
CA ARG A 18 3.53 7.03 14.27
C ARG A 18 2.78 6.54 13.02
N PHE A 19 3.43 6.59 11.86
CA PHE A 19 2.85 6.04 10.63
C PHE A 19 2.62 4.54 10.73
N ALA A 20 3.57 3.78 11.27
CA ALA A 20 3.43 2.33 11.45
C ALA A 20 2.30 1.99 12.42
N GLU A 21 2.20 2.69 13.57
CA GLU A 21 1.11 2.52 14.53
C GLU A 21 -0.26 2.80 13.89
N PHE A 22 -0.34 3.86 13.09
CA PHE A 22 -1.53 4.19 12.33
C PHE A 22 -1.88 3.11 11.29
N ALA A 23 -0.87 2.64 10.55
CA ALA A 23 -1.03 1.63 9.53
C ALA A 23 -1.43 0.26 10.10
N ASP A 24 -0.87 -0.13 11.25
CA ASP A 24 -1.28 -1.31 12.00
C ASP A 24 -2.74 -1.21 12.46
N ALA A 25 -3.18 -0.03 12.91
CA ALA A 25 -4.58 0.20 13.28
C ALA A 25 -5.52 0.08 12.07
N VAL A 26 -5.16 0.68 10.93
CA VAL A 26 -5.89 0.56 9.65
C VAL A 26 -6.00 -0.90 9.23
N ARG A 27 -4.88 -1.63 9.24
CA ARG A 27 -4.80 -3.05 8.88
C ARG A 27 -5.63 -3.93 9.82
N LYS A 28 -5.58 -3.68 11.12
CA LYS A 28 -6.30 -4.47 12.14
C LYS A 28 -7.80 -4.23 12.08
N HIS A 29 -8.22 -2.98 11.92
CA HIS A 29 -9.63 -2.59 12.01
C HIS A 29 -10.32 -2.45 10.65
N ARG A 30 -9.57 -2.65 9.55
CA ARG A 30 -10.08 -2.63 8.16
C ARG A 30 -10.93 -1.38 7.88
N TYR A 31 -10.34 -0.21 8.10
CA TYR A 31 -10.97 1.07 7.74
C TYR A 31 -10.13 1.84 6.71
N ILE A 32 -10.67 2.95 6.19
CA ILE A 32 -9.93 3.83 5.29
C ILE A 32 -9.20 4.91 6.10
N GLY A 33 -7.88 4.85 6.11
CA GLY A 33 -6.99 5.85 6.69
C GLY A 33 -6.57 6.91 5.68
N VAL A 34 -6.37 8.14 6.15
CA VAL A 34 -5.82 9.23 5.34
C VAL A 34 -4.61 9.83 6.04
N CYS A 35 -3.49 9.93 5.32
CA CYS A 35 -2.30 10.64 5.76
C CYS A 35 -2.01 11.78 4.79
N HIS A 36 -1.79 13.00 5.30
CA HIS A 36 -1.40 14.11 4.46
C HIS A 36 -0.37 15.00 5.14
N GLY A 37 0.41 15.71 4.33
CA GLY A 37 1.45 16.63 4.78
C GLY A 37 2.20 17.23 3.61
N PRO A 38 3.03 18.26 3.82
CA PRO A 38 3.80 18.88 2.75
C PRO A 38 4.74 17.88 2.06
N ALA A 39 5.24 18.22 0.88
CA ALA A 39 6.24 17.40 0.19
C ALA A 39 7.55 17.35 1.01
N GLY A 40 8.30 16.25 0.89
CA GLY A 40 9.62 16.11 1.53
C GLY A 40 9.62 15.62 2.99
N VAL A 41 8.46 15.47 3.63
CA VAL A 41 8.35 14.99 5.04
C VAL A 41 8.48 13.47 5.23
N GLY A 42 8.77 12.72 4.16
CA GLY A 42 9.02 11.27 4.26
C GLY A 42 7.78 10.36 4.26
N LYS A 43 6.61 10.85 3.80
CA LYS A 43 5.37 10.03 3.70
C LYS A 43 5.57 8.79 2.84
N THR A 44 6.02 8.99 1.60
CA THR A 44 6.32 7.92 0.63
C THR A 44 7.33 6.93 1.19
N LEU A 45 8.44 7.42 1.76
CA LEU A 45 9.49 6.56 2.31
C LEU A 45 8.96 5.70 3.47
N SER A 46 8.18 6.28 4.38
CA SER A 46 7.59 5.54 5.50
C SER A 46 6.60 4.46 5.03
N ALA A 47 5.79 4.78 4.02
CA ALA A 47 4.86 3.83 3.42
C ALA A 47 5.56 2.67 2.70
N ARG A 48 6.58 2.98 1.90
CA ARG A 48 7.40 1.96 1.22
C ARG A 48 8.12 1.06 2.22
N GLN A 49 8.69 1.63 3.27
CA GLN A 49 9.37 0.89 4.32
C GLN A 49 8.39 -0.03 5.08
N TYR A 50 7.20 0.46 5.45
CA TYR A 50 6.18 -0.34 6.12
C TYR A 50 5.75 -1.54 5.24
N ALA A 51 5.51 -1.29 3.94
CA ALA A 51 5.12 -2.31 2.99
C ALA A 51 6.29 -3.23 2.56
N ARG A 52 7.53 -2.92 2.97
CA ARG A 52 8.77 -3.54 2.48
C ARG A 52 8.86 -3.53 0.95
N TRP A 53 8.35 -2.47 0.34
CA TRP A 53 8.10 -2.42 -1.10
C TRP A 53 9.38 -2.38 -1.92
N ASP A 54 10.45 -1.77 -1.42
CA ASP A 54 11.74 -1.70 -2.13
C ASP A 54 12.31 -3.08 -2.46
N ALA A 55 12.06 -4.09 -1.62
CA ALA A 55 12.48 -5.46 -1.88
C ALA A 55 11.59 -6.19 -2.90
N ALA A 56 10.34 -5.74 -3.07
CA ALA A 56 9.34 -6.43 -3.88
C ALA A 56 9.03 -5.77 -5.22
N GLU A 57 9.31 -4.48 -5.36
CA GLU A 57 8.90 -3.66 -6.50
C GLU A 57 9.34 -4.23 -7.84
N THR A 58 10.62 -4.57 -8.00
CA THR A 58 11.17 -5.15 -9.23
C THR A 58 10.46 -6.45 -9.59
N MET A 59 10.35 -7.36 -8.62
CA MET A 59 9.71 -8.65 -8.81
C MET A 59 8.24 -8.51 -9.21
N LEU A 60 7.50 -7.62 -8.55
CA LEU A 60 6.07 -7.40 -8.79
C LEU A 60 5.80 -6.67 -10.11
N ASN A 61 6.73 -5.85 -10.60
CA ASN A 61 6.59 -5.14 -11.87
C ASN A 61 6.97 -6.02 -13.06
N GLU A 62 8.20 -6.54 -13.07
CA GLU A 62 8.75 -7.35 -14.17
C GLU A 62 8.08 -8.71 -14.26
N TRP A 63 7.88 -9.37 -13.11
CA TRP A 63 7.21 -10.65 -12.98
C TRP A 63 7.82 -11.76 -13.85
N GLY A 64 9.12 -11.97 -13.65
CA GLY A 64 9.90 -13.00 -14.33
C GLY A 64 9.75 -14.40 -13.73
N PRO A 65 10.53 -15.36 -14.25
CA PRO A 65 10.68 -16.71 -13.67
C PRO A 65 11.10 -16.65 -12.20
N ARG A 66 10.75 -17.68 -11.43
CA ARG A 66 11.11 -17.75 -10.01
C ARG A 66 12.54 -18.21 -9.81
N GLU A 67 13.25 -17.55 -8.92
CA GLU A 67 14.61 -17.89 -8.51
C GLU A 67 14.66 -18.14 -7.00
N GLU A 68 15.65 -18.90 -6.52
CA GLU A 68 15.82 -19.13 -5.07
C GLU A 68 16.09 -17.83 -4.29
N SER A 69 16.68 -16.83 -4.96
CA SER A 69 16.93 -15.48 -4.43
C SER A 69 15.64 -14.76 -4.02
N ASP A 70 14.50 -15.10 -4.65
CA ASP A 70 13.19 -14.51 -4.41
C ASP A 70 12.59 -14.88 -3.05
N ALA A 71 13.10 -15.93 -2.39
CA ALA A 71 12.61 -16.35 -1.07
C ALA A 71 12.61 -15.20 -0.04
N LYS A 72 13.57 -14.27 -0.16
CA LYS A 72 13.64 -13.06 0.67
C LYS A 72 12.50 -12.08 0.38
N VAL A 73 12.10 -11.96 -0.89
CA VAL A 73 10.99 -11.11 -1.35
C VAL A 73 9.67 -11.70 -0.87
N TYR A 74 9.48 -13.02 -1.02
CA TYR A 74 8.31 -13.74 -0.52
C TYR A 74 8.15 -13.57 0.99
N ALA A 75 9.23 -13.75 1.76
CA ALA A 75 9.22 -13.52 3.20
C ALA A 75 8.92 -12.06 3.56
N ALA A 76 9.41 -11.09 2.79
CA ALA A 76 9.13 -9.68 3.01
C ALA A 76 7.63 -9.37 2.79
N LEU A 77 7.07 -9.82 1.66
CA LEU A 77 5.64 -9.65 1.35
C LEU A 77 4.75 -10.40 2.33
N ALA A 78 5.12 -11.62 2.74
CA ALA A 78 4.36 -12.41 3.71
C ALA A 78 4.33 -11.79 5.11
N ARG A 79 5.37 -11.03 5.48
CA ARG A 79 5.41 -10.26 6.73
C ARG A 79 4.59 -8.97 6.62
N ALA A 80 4.75 -8.23 5.53
CA ALA A 80 4.10 -6.93 5.36
C ALA A 80 2.60 -7.07 5.05
N ARG A 81 2.22 -8.06 4.23
CA ARG A 81 0.85 -8.29 3.71
C ARG A 81 0.19 -7.01 3.22
N THR A 82 1.00 -6.14 2.62
CA THR A 82 0.64 -4.78 2.25
C THR A 82 1.12 -4.49 0.83
N VAL A 83 0.22 -4.00 -0.02
CA VAL A 83 0.53 -3.52 -1.37
C VAL A 83 0.70 -2.01 -1.34
N PHE A 84 1.79 -1.52 -1.93
CA PHE A 84 2.03 -0.08 -2.10
C PHE A 84 1.88 0.30 -3.57
N TYR A 85 1.22 1.42 -3.85
CA TYR A 85 0.96 1.88 -5.21
C TYR A 85 1.10 3.39 -5.31
N THR A 86 1.95 3.86 -6.23
CA THR A 86 2.07 5.28 -6.58
C THR A 86 1.44 5.51 -7.96
N PRO A 87 0.28 6.18 -8.06
CA PRO A 87 -0.34 6.49 -9.33
C PRO A 87 0.53 7.42 -10.19
N THR A 88 0.57 7.16 -11.49
CA THR A 88 1.21 8.05 -12.46
C THR A 88 0.43 9.37 -12.59
N VAL A 89 1.12 10.42 -13.04
CA VAL A 89 0.47 11.71 -13.31
C VAL A 89 -0.55 11.51 -14.43
N GLY A 90 -1.81 11.86 -14.17
CA GLY A 90 -2.89 11.73 -15.17
C GLY A 90 -3.39 10.30 -15.37
N ILE A 91 -3.15 9.39 -14.41
CA ILE A 91 -3.65 8.02 -14.49
C ILE A 91 -5.16 7.96 -14.81
N THR A 92 -5.52 7.09 -15.74
CA THR A 92 -6.91 6.84 -16.07
C THR A 92 -7.51 5.76 -15.16
N LEU A 93 -8.84 5.79 -14.97
CA LEU A 93 -9.53 4.72 -14.23
C LEU A 93 -9.29 3.34 -14.86
N ARG A 94 -9.13 3.28 -16.19
CA ARG A 94 -8.85 2.04 -16.92
C ARG A 94 -7.49 1.46 -16.54
N GLU A 95 -6.47 2.29 -16.45
CA GLU A 95 -5.13 1.88 -16.02
C GLU A 95 -5.15 1.43 -14.56
N LEU A 96 -5.77 2.20 -13.66
CA LEU A 96 -5.89 1.81 -12.26
C LEU A 96 -6.60 0.45 -12.08
N ARG A 97 -7.70 0.23 -12.81
CA ARG A 97 -8.45 -1.05 -12.82
C ARG A 97 -7.66 -2.23 -13.40
N LYS A 98 -6.60 -1.96 -14.16
CA LYS A 98 -5.71 -2.99 -14.70
C LYS A 98 -4.54 -3.25 -13.76
N ASP A 99 -3.92 -2.19 -13.26
CA ASP A 99 -2.64 -2.27 -12.55
C ASP A 99 -2.83 -2.75 -11.12
N LEU A 100 -3.81 -2.19 -10.39
CA LEU A 100 -3.96 -2.48 -8.97
C LEU A 100 -4.37 -3.94 -8.70
N PRO A 101 -5.40 -4.52 -9.36
CA PRO A 101 -5.73 -5.93 -9.19
C PRO A 101 -4.60 -6.87 -9.60
N ARG A 102 -3.83 -6.49 -10.62
CA ARG A 102 -2.64 -7.24 -11.06
C ARG A 102 -1.57 -7.25 -9.97
N LEU A 103 -1.27 -6.10 -9.36
CA LEU A 103 -0.31 -6.02 -8.26
C LEU A 103 -0.77 -6.80 -7.02
N ILE A 104 -2.05 -6.72 -6.66
CA ILE A 104 -2.62 -7.48 -5.54
C ILE A 104 -2.45 -8.98 -5.79
N SER A 105 -2.92 -9.48 -6.95
CA SER A 105 -2.81 -10.89 -7.30
C SER A 105 -1.36 -11.38 -7.32
N ARG A 106 -0.43 -10.55 -7.80
CA ARG A 106 1.00 -10.85 -7.79
C ARG A 106 1.56 -10.95 -6.38
N ALA A 107 1.21 -10.00 -5.51
CA ALA A 107 1.59 -10.05 -4.11
C ALA A 107 1.00 -11.28 -3.40
N ASP A 108 -0.27 -11.63 -3.64
CA ASP A 108 -0.89 -12.82 -3.08
C ASP A 108 -0.13 -14.10 -3.46
N ILE A 109 0.19 -14.28 -4.75
CA ILE A 109 0.99 -15.43 -5.21
C ILE A 109 2.33 -15.48 -4.49
N CYS A 110 3.06 -14.36 -4.43
CA CYS A 110 4.36 -14.31 -3.75
C CYS A 110 4.26 -14.61 -2.24
N ILE A 111 3.14 -14.25 -1.59
CA ILE A 111 2.92 -14.60 -0.18
C ILE A 111 2.61 -16.09 -0.04
N GLU A 112 1.80 -16.65 -0.95
CA GLU A 112 1.43 -18.06 -0.95
C GLU A 112 2.66 -18.96 -1.08
N GLU A 113 3.61 -18.61 -1.96
CA GLU A 113 4.92 -19.31 -2.09
C GLU A 113 5.70 -19.36 -0.77
N HIS A 114 5.57 -18.35 0.10
CA HIS A 114 6.22 -18.36 1.41
C HIS A 114 5.46 -19.19 2.45
N VAL A 115 4.13 -19.10 2.45
CA VAL A 115 3.27 -19.68 3.49
C VAL A 115 3.00 -21.16 3.23
N CYS A 116 2.97 -21.57 1.97
CA CYS A 116 2.67 -22.92 1.51
C CYS A 116 3.77 -23.42 0.55
N PRO A 117 5.00 -23.69 1.03
CA PRO A 117 6.05 -24.26 0.19
C PRO A 117 5.66 -25.68 -0.31
N GLU A 118 6.26 -26.09 -1.44
CA GLU A 118 5.95 -27.32 -2.18
C GLU A 118 5.68 -28.53 -1.27
N GLY A 119 4.49 -29.12 -1.39
CA GLY A 119 4.03 -30.26 -0.58
C GLY A 119 2.78 -29.98 0.27
N ALA A 120 2.41 -28.72 0.45
CA ALA A 120 1.10 -28.35 1.01
C ALA A 120 -0.01 -28.52 -0.04
N SER A 121 -1.16 -29.10 0.36
CA SER A 121 -2.30 -29.23 -0.55
C SER A 121 -2.71 -27.84 -1.04
N PRO A 122 -2.80 -27.57 -2.36
CA PRO A 122 -3.19 -26.28 -2.87
C PRO A 122 -4.57 -25.94 -2.31
N SER A 123 -4.65 -24.85 -1.55
CA SER A 123 -5.94 -24.38 -1.08
C SER A 123 -6.71 -23.93 -2.32
N ARG A 124 -7.87 -24.55 -2.59
CA ARG A 124 -8.73 -24.18 -3.74
C ARG A 124 -9.43 -22.83 -3.54
N HIS A 125 -9.18 -22.17 -2.42
CA HIS A 125 -9.69 -20.84 -2.14
C HIS A 125 -8.70 -19.80 -2.67
N ARG A 126 -9.21 -18.71 -3.26
CA ARG A 126 -8.40 -17.53 -3.48
C ARG A 126 -7.89 -17.08 -2.12
N SER A 127 -6.60 -17.29 -1.87
CA SER A 127 -5.97 -16.85 -0.65
C SER A 127 -5.83 -15.33 -0.71
N ASN A 128 -6.76 -14.61 -0.08
CA ASN A 128 -6.63 -13.17 0.11
C ASN A 128 -5.57 -12.93 1.19
N HIS A 129 -4.31 -12.97 0.79
CA HIS A 129 -3.17 -12.80 1.67
C HIS A 129 -2.81 -11.33 1.88
N VAL A 130 -3.12 -10.46 0.94
CA VAL A 130 -3.01 -9.02 1.12
C VAL A 130 -4.07 -8.54 2.12
N GLU A 131 -3.62 -7.83 3.15
CA GLU A 131 -4.48 -7.29 4.22
C GLU A 131 -4.63 -5.78 4.14
N MET A 132 -3.74 -5.10 3.42
CA MET A 132 -3.75 -3.65 3.31
C MET A 132 -3.25 -3.16 1.95
N ILE A 133 -3.80 -2.05 1.48
CA ILE A 133 -3.34 -1.30 0.33
C ILE A 133 -2.98 0.12 0.78
N ILE A 134 -1.80 0.60 0.39
CA ILE A 134 -1.39 1.99 0.55
C ILE A 134 -1.31 2.62 -0.84
N ILE A 135 -2.08 3.69 -1.05
CA ILE A 135 -2.02 4.51 -2.25
C ILE A 135 -1.27 5.79 -1.91
N ASP A 136 -0.10 5.97 -2.53
CA ASP A 136 0.67 7.20 -2.44
C ASP A 136 0.18 8.26 -3.41
N GLU A 137 0.55 9.53 -3.21
CA GLU A 137 0.23 10.65 -4.11
C GLU A 137 -1.25 10.66 -4.55
N ALA A 138 -2.16 10.33 -3.62
CA ALA A 138 -3.56 10.08 -3.92
C ALA A 138 -4.31 11.32 -4.44
N GLU A 139 -3.73 12.52 -4.34
CA GLU A 139 -4.19 13.73 -5.04
C GLU A 139 -4.23 13.57 -6.56
N ARG A 140 -3.40 12.69 -7.14
CA ARG A 140 -3.36 12.37 -8.57
C ARG A 140 -4.59 11.60 -9.06
N LEU A 141 -5.31 10.95 -8.14
CA LEU A 141 -6.50 10.20 -8.48
C LEU A 141 -7.69 11.13 -8.77
N SER A 142 -8.48 10.75 -9.78
CA SER A 142 -9.78 11.38 -10.02
C SER A 142 -10.82 10.93 -8.99
N THR A 143 -11.96 11.62 -8.93
CA THR A 143 -13.07 11.24 -8.06
C THR A 143 -13.55 9.81 -8.34
N THR A 144 -13.72 9.47 -9.62
CA THR A 144 -14.16 8.12 -10.01
C THR A 144 -13.12 7.04 -9.67
N ALA A 145 -11.83 7.39 -9.68
CA ALA A 145 -10.78 6.48 -9.21
C ALA A 145 -10.85 6.25 -7.69
N LEU A 146 -11.15 7.28 -6.90
CA LEU A 146 -11.38 7.14 -5.46
C LEU A 146 -12.63 6.32 -5.14
N GLU A 147 -13.72 6.51 -5.89
CA GLU A 147 -14.94 5.69 -5.78
C GLU A 147 -14.67 4.21 -6.09
N TYR A 148 -13.85 3.94 -7.11
CA TYR A 148 -13.42 2.58 -7.41
C TYR A 148 -12.62 1.94 -6.27
N LEU A 149 -11.68 2.69 -5.66
CA LEU A 149 -10.95 2.18 -4.50
C LEU A 149 -11.85 1.90 -3.29
N ARG A 150 -12.90 2.71 -3.11
CA ARG A 150 -13.91 2.47 -2.07
C ARG A 150 -14.73 1.21 -2.35
N ASP A 151 -15.22 1.03 -3.58
CA ASP A 151 -15.94 -0.20 -3.98
C ASP A 151 -15.05 -1.44 -3.80
N LEU A 152 -13.75 -1.32 -4.10
CA LEU A 152 -12.79 -2.39 -3.86
C LEU A 152 -12.62 -2.69 -2.35
N PHE A 153 -12.50 -1.64 -1.52
CA PHE A 153 -12.43 -1.77 -0.06
C PHE A 153 -13.68 -2.42 0.54
N ASP A 154 -14.88 -1.98 0.12
CA ASP A 154 -16.17 -2.48 0.64
C ASP A 154 -16.40 -3.96 0.27
N ARG A 155 -15.81 -4.42 -0.85
CA ARG A 155 -15.93 -5.82 -1.31
C ARG A 155 -14.92 -6.77 -0.69
N ASP A 156 -13.66 -6.34 -0.61
CA ASP A 156 -12.55 -7.24 -0.29
C ASP A 156 -12.10 -7.13 1.19
N GLY A 157 -12.52 -6.07 1.89
CA GLY A 157 -12.30 -5.91 3.33
C GLY A 157 -10.83 -5.76 3.74
N PHE A 158 -9.95 -5.22 2.87
CA PHE A 158 -8.59 -4.81 3.25
C PHE A 158 -8.57 -3.47 4.01
N GLY A 159 -7.50 -3.18 4.74
CA GLY A 159 -7.22 -1.82 5.18
C GLY A 159 -6.79 -0.95 3.98
N LEU A 160 -7.23 0.30 3.91
CA LEU A 160 -6.84 1.21 2.83
C LEU A 160 -6.22 2.47 3.42
N ILE A 161 -5.01 2.85 2.99
CA ILE A 161 -4.40 4.13 3.35
C ILE A 161 -4.26 4.98 2.09
N LEU A 162 -4.76 6.21 2.15
CA LEU A 162 -4.52 7.23 1.13
C LEU A 162 -3.51 8.24 1.66
N ILE A 163 -2.36 8.34 1.01
CA ILE A 163 -1.31 9.31 1.32
C ILE A 163 -1.33 10.39 0.26
N GLY A 164 -1.28 11.65 0.67
CA GLY A 164 -1.24 12.74 -0.31
C GLY A 164 -0.90 14.11 0.26
N MET A 165 -1.08 15.10 -0.59
CA MET A 165 -0.90 16.51 -0.23
C MET A 165 -2.04 17.02 0.69
N PRO A 166 -1.81 18.09 1.48
CA PRO A 166 -2.84 18.66 2.34
C PRO A 166 -4.11 19.04 1.56
N GLY A 167 -5.28 18.76 2.13
CA GLY A 167 -6.58 19.02 1.49
C GLY A 167 -7.21 17.80 0.81
N ILE A 168 -6.50 16.68 0.73
CA ILE A 168 -7.08 15.41 0.27
C ILE A 168 -8.20 14.92 1.20
N ASP A 169 -8.07 15.13 2.51
CA ASP A 169 -9.08 14.86 3.55
C ASP A 169 -10.40 15.61 3.28
N LYS A 170 -10.30 16.90 2.92
CA LYS A 170 -11.45 17.74 2.57
C LYS A 170 -12.09 17.24 1.28
N ARG A 171 -11.27 16.84 0.31
CA ARG A 171 -11.74 16.29 -0.97
C ARG A 171 -12.53 15.00 -0.73
N LEU A 172 -12.01 14.08 0.08
CA LEU A 172 -12.67 12.82 0.44
C LEU A 172 -13.97 13.05 1.23
N SER A 173 -13.96 14.01 2.15
CA SER A 173 -15.14 14.36 2.96
C SER A 173 -16.31 14.90 2.11
N ARG A 174 -16.03 15.63 1.02
CA ARG A 174 -17.05 16.19 0.12
C ARG A 174 -17.72 15.14 -0.76
N TYR A 175 -17.05 14.02 -1.01
CA TYR A 175 -17.61 12.92 -1.81
C TYR A 175 -18.45 11.93 -0.98
N GLY A 176 -18.60 12.18 0.33
CA GLY A 176 -19.37 11.36 1.26
C GLY A 176 -20.82 11.77 1.41
N GLY A 177 -21.65 11.52 0.39
CA GLY A 177 -23.07 11.29 0.62
C GLY A 177 -23.26 9.96 1.35
N VAL A 178 -23.23 9.98 2.68
CA VAL A 178 -23.42 8.82 3.59
C VAL A 178 -22.29 7.75 3.48
N SER A 179 -21.54 7.59 4.57
CA SER A 179 -20.52 6.53 4.79
C SER A 179 -19.09 6.73 4.27
N TRP A 180 -18.45 7.86 4.60
CA TRP A 180 -17.00 7.86 4.97
C TRP A 180 -16.84 7.85 6.52
N SER A 181 -17.89 7.45 7.26
CA SER A 181 -17.93 7.47 8.72
C SER A 181 -16.93 6.54 9.41
N ALA A 182 -16.32 5.60 8.68
CA ALA A 182 -15.20 4.78 9.16
C ALA A 182 -13.82 5.45 9.01
N THR A 183 -13.74 6.62 8.36
CA THR A 183 -12.47 7.31 8.16
C THR A 183 -12.01 7.97 9.45
N ARG A 184 -11.09 7.30 10.14
CA ARG A 184 -10.24 7.98 11.11
C ARG A 184 -9.19 8.75 10.33
N SER A 185 -9.48 10.02 10.09
CA SER A 185 -8.44 10.97 9.66
C SER A 185 -7.45 11.12 10.81
N CYS A 186 -6.18 10.80 10.57
CA CYS A 186 -5.13 11.11 11.53
C CYS A 186 -4.83 12.61 11.38
N VAL A 187 -5.65 13.45 12.01
CA VAL A 187 -5.50 14.92 11.98
C VAL A 187 -4.35 15.40 12.87
N ASN A 188 -3.72 14.51 13.65
CA ASN A 188 -2.53 14.86 14.44
C ASN A 188 -1.30 14.07 13.99
N ASP A 189 -0.37 14.78 13.36
CA ASP A 189 1.08 14.64 13.55
C ASP A 189 1.83 13.35 13.17
N CYS A 190 1.45 12.61 12.12
CA CYS A 190 2.39 11.60 11.59
C CYS A 190 3.58 12.22 10.85
N PHE A 191 3.37 13.30 10.10
CA PHE A 191 4.39 13.88 9.22
C PHE A 191 4.43 15.42 9.20
N THR A 192 3.86 16.08 10.22
CA THR A 192 4.11 17.50 10.44
C THR A 192 5.50 17.63 11.06
N CYS A 193 6.46 18.17 10.30
CA CYS A 193 7.63 18.78 10.93
C CYS A 193 7.10 19.90 11.84
N GLN A 194 7.32 19.76 13.15
CA GLN A 194 7.57 20.95 13.97
C GLN A 194 9.03 21.34 13.79
#